data_AF-A0A966Y3P9-F1
#
_entry.id   AF-A0A966Y3P9-F1
#
_cell.length_a   1.000
_cell.length_b   1.000
_cell.length_c   1.000
_cell.angle_alpha   90.00
_cell.angle_beta   90.00
_cell.angle_gamma   90.00
#
_symmetry.space_group_name_H-M   'P 1'
#
loop_
_entity.id
_entity.type
_entity.pdbx_description
1 polymer ?
#
loop_
_entity_poly.entity_id
_entity_poly.type
_entity_poly.pdbx_seq_one_letter_code
_entity_poly.pdbx_strand_id
1 'polypeptide(L)'
;MAAGMRRLSATALLLFVVEATQAQAQGSPSFECAKASTPVERTICKSSELAKADRDVATVYAALSARLSGVAKDHLVKDQQRWVGNRNRACTGEDAAACLKSRYENRLALLKEFGNGAYPFVSEHAIFRAGKVKATSYRIDASYPQFDGPTVNFSGINARFANTTAEAAGEAVPAGDIGEDLNQTWSYEQSFAIHRPSPVTISVEVSLYSYTGGAHGNGSTYAVLVDVRGGRELKPDAVFATGGEWQRTVTSIVAADLKKQFVERPGFDDALEPAKLAELMAEPGRFLFKADGLEIIFNQYDVGPYSAGTYQVSIPYSRLRAFIRPDGPLAR
;
A
#
# COMPACT_ATOMS: atom_id res chain seq x y z
N MET A 1 79.61 -9.83 -56.56
CA MET A 1 78.31 -10.53 -56.64
C MET A 1 77.69 -10.54 -55.24
N ALA A 2 76.37 -10.37 -55.17
CA ALA A 2 75.65 -9.68 -54.11
C ALA A 2 75.50 -10.41 -52.76
N ALA A 3 75.31 -9.60 -51.71
CA ALA A 3 74.91 -9.97 -50.35
C ALA A 3 73.40 -10.26 -50.24
N GLY A 4 72.99 -11.04 -49.24
CA GLY A 4 71.58 -11.28 -48.90
C GLY A 4 71.38 -11.85 -47.49
N MET A 5 70.90 -10.98 -46.59
CA MET A 5 70.56 -11.23 -45.18
C MET A 5 69.60 -12.41 -44.94
N ARG A 6 69.80 -13.14 -43.83
CA ARG A 6 68.74 -13.94 -43.17
C ARG A 6 68.29 -13.23 -41.89
N ARG A 7 66.97 -13.02 -41.78
CA ARG A 7 66.28 -12.30 -40.71
C ARG A 7 66.02 -13.20 -39.49
N LEU A 8 66.13 -12.61 -38.31
CA LEU A 8 65.71 -13.12 -37.00
C LEU A 8 64.17 -13.10 -36.89
N SER A 9 63.58 -14.05 -36.17
CA SER A 9 62.19 -13.97 -35.68
C SER A 9 62.19 -14.29 -34.19
N ALA A 10 61.82 -13.29 -33.39
CA ALA A 10 61.64 -13.38 -31.95
C ALA A 10 60.24 -13.94 -31.63
N THR A 11 60.18 -14.99 -30.82
CA THR A 11 58.93 -15.61 -30.36
C THR A 11 58.47 -14.88 -29.09
N ALA A 12 57.36 -14.16 -29.17
CA ALA A 12 56.77 -13.46 -28.03
C ALA A 12 55.95 -14.42 -27.16
N LEU A 13 56.22 -14.38 -25.85
CA LEU A 13 55.58 -15.14 -24.78
C LEU A 13 54.22 -14.50 -24.43
N LEU A 14 53.11 -15.18 -24.68
CA LEU A 14 51.76 -14.76 -24.27
C LEU A 14 51.43 -15.33 -22.89
N LEU A 15 51.55 -14.49 -21.87
CA LEU A 15 51.00 -14.69 -20.53
C LEU A 15 49.47 -14.49 -20.58
N PHE A 16 48.70 -15.58 -20.49
CA PHE A 16 47.26 -15.51 -20.25
C PHE A 16 47.02 -15.17 -18.78
N VAL A 17 46.73 -13.90 -18.50
CA VAL A 17 46.11 -13.47 -17.23
C VAL A 17 44.66 -13.97 -17.25
N VAL A 18 44.36 -14.97 -16.44
CA VAL A 18 42.98 -15.40 -16.18
C VAL A 18 42.37 -14.43 -15.17
N GLU A 19 41.83 -13.33 -15.66
CA GLU A 19 40.95 -12.45 -14.89
C GLU A 19 39.51 -12.64 -15.39
N ALA A 20 38.75 -13.43 -14.65
CA ALA A 20 37.28 -13.50 -14.69
C ALA A 20 36.84 -14.46 -13.56
N THR A 21 35.91 -14.16 -12.65
CA THR A 21 34.95 -13.06 -12.50
C THR A 21 34.40 -13.18 -11.08
N GLN A 22 34.83 -12.33 -10.13
CA GLN A 22 34.12 -12.18 -8.85
C GLN A 22 33.09 -11.06 -8.98
N ALA A 23 31.99 -11.32 -9.69
CA ALA A 23 30.88 -10.35 -9.78
C ALA A 23 29.54 -11.02 -10.12
N GLN A 24 29.10 -12.02 -9.34
CA GLN A 24 27.72 -12.53 -9.46
C GLN A 24 27.16 -13.12 -8.16
N ALA A 25 27.46 -12.50 -7.00
CA ALA A 25 26.90 -12.92 -5.71
C ALA A 25 25.78 -11.99 -5.18
N GLN A 26 25.40 -10.94 -5.91
CA GLN A 26 24.34 -9.99 -5.52
C GLN A 26 23.00 -10.19 -6.28
N GLY A 27 22.86 -11.29 -7.05
CA GLY A 27 21.78 -11.47 -8.03
C GLY A 27 20.58 -12.34 -7.61
N SER A 28 20.64 -13.09 -6.51
CA SER A 28 19.59 -14.08 -6.16
C SER A 28 18.64 -13.58 -5.06
N PRO A 29 17.35 -13.96 -5.07
CA PRO A 29 16.40 -13.64 -4.00
C PRO A 29 16.81 -14.28 -2.66
N SER A 30 15.99 -14.12 -1.62
CA SER A 30 16.18 -14.75 -0.30
C SER A 30 16.09 -16.29 -0.31
N PHE A 31 15.80 -16.88 -1.47
CA PHE A 31 15.76 -18.32 -1.72
C PHE A 31 16.62 -18.71 -2.93
N GLU A 32 16.94 -20.00 -3.04
CA GLU A 32 17.75 -20.52 -4.14
C GLU A 32 16.94 -20.66 -5.44
N CYS A 33 17.31 -19.91 -6.47
CA CYS A 33 16.63 -19.98 -7.77
C CYS A 33 16.70 -21.36 -8.44
N ALA A 34 17.73 -22.15 -8.15
CA ALA A 34 17.81 -23.54 -8.63
C ALA A 34 16.71 -24.44 -8.05
N LYS A 35 16.12 -24.06 -6.91
CA LYS A 35 15.02 -24.76 -6.23
C LYS A 35 13.64 -24.13 -6.52
N ALA A 36 13.58 -23.11 -7.40
CA ALA A 36 12.33 -22.44 -7.74
C ALA A 36 11.33 -23.41 -8.37
N SER A 37 10.25 -23.68 -7.66
CA SER A 37 9.23 -24.66 -8.00
C SER A 37 7.95 -24.01 -8.55
N THR A 38 7.66 -22.77 -8.16
CA THR A 38 6.44 -22.05 -8.56
C THR A 38 6.69 -21.06 -9.71
N PRO A 39 5.65 -20.72 -10.51
CA PRO A 39 5.75 -19.65 -11.50
C PRO A 39 6.23 -18.33 -10.90
N VAL A 40 5.75 -18.01 -9.69
CA VAL A 40 6.11 -16.78 -8.95
C VAL A 40 7.59 -16.76 -8.60
N GLU A 41 8.12 -17.84 -8.04
CA GLU A 41 9.55 -17.96 -7.72
C GLU A 41 10.41 -17.82 -8.98
N ARG A 42 10.00 -18.42 -10.09
CA ARG A 42 10.69 -18.26 -11.38
C ARG A 42 10.64 -16.81 -11.88
N THR A 43 9.52 -16.11 -11.73
CA THR A 43 9.41 -14.68 -12.08
C THR A 43 10.35 -13.83 -11.23
N ILE A 44 10.40 -14.06 -9.92
CA ILE A 44 11.33 -13.37 -9.01
C ILE A 44 12.78 -13.63 -9.43
N CYS A 45 13.12 -14.88 -9.72
CA CYS A 45 14.48 -15.29 -10.12
C CYS A 45 14.95 -14.71 -11.45
N LYS A 46 14.03 -14.37 -12.36
CA LYS A 46 14.35 -13.77 -13.67
C LYS A 46 14.54 -12.26 -13.61
N SER A 47 14.17 -11.59 -12.52
CA SER A 47 14.26 -10.14 -12.37
C SER A 47 15.17 -9.79 -11.21
N SER A 48 16.28 -9.08 -11.48
CA SER A 48 17.19 -8.59 -10.44
C SER A 48 16.52 -7.60 -9.49
N GLU A 49 15.57 -6.79 -9.99
CA GLU A 49 14.75 -5.87 -9.19
C GLU A 49 13.86 -6.64 -8.22
N LEU A 50 13.13 -7.66 -8.69
CA LEU A 50 12.27 -8.48 -7.82
C LEU A 50 13.07 -9.33 -6.85
N ALA A 51 14.22 -9.86 -7.27
CA ALA A 51 15.14 -10.57 -6.40
C ALA A 51 15.67 -9.66 -5.28
N LYS A 52 15.98 -8.39 -5.58
CA LYS A 52 16.35 -7.41 -4.57
C LYS A 52 15.19 -7.09 -3.64
N ALA A 53 13.99 -6.85 -4.17
CA ALA A 53 12.81 -6.53 -3.37
C ALA A 53 12.45 -7.67 -2.38
N ASP A 54 12.59 -8.92 -2.82
CA ASP A 54 12.44 -10.11 -1.97
C ASP A 54 13.47 -10.14 -0.83
N ARG A 55 14.76 -9.88 -1.14
CA ARG A 55 15.82 -9.78 -0.11
C ARG A 55 15.58 -8.63 0.87
N ASP A 56 15.12 -7.48 0.40
CA ASP A 56 14.85 -6.31 1.25
C ASP A 56 13.74 -6.63 2.27
N VAL A 57 12.63 -7.23 1.82
CA VAL A 57 11.55 -7.70 2.71
C VAL A 57 12.06 -8.75 3.69
N ALA A 58 12.82 -9.75 3.23
CA ALA A 58 13.40 -10.77 4.10
C ALA A 58 14.31 -10.18 5.18
N THR A 59 15.11 -9.17 4.82
CA THR A 59 16.02 -8.47 5.75
C THR A 59 15.25 -7.74 6.84
N VAL A 60 14.25 -6.94 6.47
CA VAL A 60 13.44 -6.18 7.44
C VAL A 60 12.62 -7.13 8.32
N TYR A 61 12.04 -8.18 7.73
CA TYR A 61 11.33 -9.23 8.48
C TYR A 61 12.25 -9.90 9.51
N ALA A 62 13.46 -10.31 9.11
CA ALA A 62 14.41 -10.95 10.02
C ALA A 62 14.81 -10.03 11.18
N ALA A 63 15.08 -8.75 10.90
CA ALA A 63 15.41 -7.76 11.91
C ALA A 63 14.25 -7.53 12.90
N LEU A 64 13.01 -7.44 12.41
CA LEU A 64 11.83 -7.32 13.26
C LEU A 64 11.61 -8.58 14.10
N SER A 65 11.68 -9.76 13.47
CA SER A 65 11.49 -11.06 14.13
C SER A 65 12.53 -11.33 15.24
N ALA A 66 13.76 -10.84 15.08
CA ALA A 66 14.80 -10.95 16.10
C ALA A 66 14.52 -10.11 17.35
N ARG A 67 13.72 -9.05 17.23
CA ARG A 67 13.34 -8.15 18.34
C ARG A 67 12.07 -8.60 19.07
N LEU A 68 11.29 -9.49 18.47
CA LEU A 68 10.03 -9.99 19.02
C LEU A 68 10.24 -11.34 19.71
N SER A 69 9.34 -11.64 20.66
CA SER A 69 9.28 -12.93 21.35
C SER A 69 7.82 -13.30 21.64
N GLY A 70 7.58 -14.57 22.00
CA GLY A 70 6.26 -15.09 22.35
C GLY A 70 5.18 -14.78 21.31
N VAL A 71 4.00 -14.38 21.79
CA VAL A 71 2.81 -14.13 20.96
C VAL A 71 3.03 -13.13 19.83
N ALA A 72 3.88 -12.11 20.03
CA ALA A 72 4.17 -11.12 18.99
C ALA A 72 4.99 -11.72 17.84
N LYS A 73 5.97 -12.57 18.17
CA LYS A 73 6.77 -13.28 17.16
C LYS A 73 5.92 -14.30 16.40
N ASP A 74 5.08 -15.05 17.12
CA ASP A 74 4.18 -16.03 16.51
C ASP A 74 3.17 -15.36 15.57
N HIS A 75 2.64 -14.20 15.97
CA HIS A 75 1.77 -13.38 15.14
C HIS A 75 2.49 -12.92 13.85
N LEU A 76 3.69 -12.33 13.97
CA LEU A 76 4.47 -11.89 12.81
C LEU A 76 4.77 -13.02 11.83
N VAL A 77 5.12 -14.21 12.33
CA VAL A 77 5.41 -15.39 11.50
C VAL A 77 4.16 -15.79 10.71
N LYS A 78 2.99 -15.88 11.36
CA LYS A 78 1.73 -16.24 10.71
C LYS A 78 1.31 -15.20 9.67
N ASP A 79 1.44 -13.92 10.01
CA ASP A 79 1.17 -12.82 9.08
C ASP A 79 2.11 -12.87 7.86
N GLN A 80 3.42 -13.08 8.05
CA GLN A 80 4.36 -13.22 6.94
C GLN A 80 4.04 -14.42 6.04
N GLN A 81 3.72 -15.57 6.62
CA GLN A 81 3.32 -16.76 5.85
C GLN A 81 2.04 -16.51 5.05
N ARG A 82 1.05 -15.86 5.67
CA ARG A 82 -0.22 -15.48 5.03
C ARG A 82 0.02 -14.52 3.86
N TRP A 83 0.80 -13.47 4.06
CA TRP A 83 1.18 -12.52 3.02
C TRP A 83 1.89 -13.21 1.84
N VAL A 84 2.84 -14.12 2.10
CA VAL A 84 3.50 -14.90 1.02
C VAL A 84 2.48 -15.74 0.24
N GLY A 85 1.55 -16.40 0.94
CA GLY A 85 0.47 -17.18 0.32
C GLY A 85 -0.44 -16.31 -0.56
N ASN A 86 -0.88 -15.17 -0.02
CA ASN A 86 -1.71 -14.18 -0.71
C ASN A 86 -1.00 -13.64 -1.96
N ARG A 87 0.26 -13.19 -1.83
CA ARG A 87 1.10 -12.73 -2.94
C ARG A 87 1.21 -13.79 -4.04
N ASN A 88 1.46 -15.05 -3.67
CA ASN A 88 1.64 -16.12 -4.65
C ASN A 88 0.32 -16.46 -5.38
N ARG A 89 -0.82 -16.37 -4.69
CA ARG A 89 -2.15 -16.54 -5.28
C ARG A 89 -2.54 -15.36 -6.20
N ALA A 90 -2.14 -14.15 -5.81
CA ALA A 90 -2.39 -12.93 -6.56
C ALA A 90 -1.53 -12.85 -7.82
N CYS A 91 -0.21 -12.91 -7.69
CA CYS A 91 0.70 -12.45 -8.74
C CYS A 91 1.01 -13.54 -9.77
N THR A 92 0.00 -13.92 -10.56
CA THR A 92 0.08 -14.93 -11.62
C THR A 92 -0.26 -14.33 -12.98
N GLY A 93 0.23 -14.95 -14.06
CA GLY A 93 -0.08 -14.49 -15.43
C GLY A 93 0.89 -13.44 -15.95
N GLU A 94 0.45 -12.69 -16.97
CA GLU A 94 1.30 -11.72 -17.69
C GLU A 94 1.77 -10.56 -16.79
N ASP A 95 0.90 -10.10 -15.88
CA ASP A 95 1.18 -8.98 -14.98
C ASP A 95 1.88 -9.40 -13.67
N ALA A 96 2.36 -10.65 -13.59
CA ALA A 96 2.95 -11.19 -12.36
C ALA A 96 4.10 -10.33 -11.82
N ALA A 97 4.96 -9.78 -12.70
CA ALA A 97 6.09 -8.95 -12.29
C ALA A 97 5.63 -7.62 -11.66
N ALA A 98 4.66 -6.93 -12.28
CA ALA A 98 4.11 -5.68 -11.77
C ALA A 98 3.37 -5.89 -10.43
N CYS A 99 2.57 -6.95 -10.34
CA CYS A 99 1.92 -7.36 -9.09
C CYS A 99 2.95 -7.62 -7.98
N LEU A 100 4.01 -8.39 -8.27
CA LEU A 100 5.05 -8.70 -7.29
C LEU A 100 5.75 -7.45 -6.77
N LYS A 101 6.07 -6.51 -7.67
CA LYS A 101 6.67 -5.23 -7.30
C LYS A 101 5.80 -4.49 -6.28
N SER A 102 4.53 -4.28 -6.59
CA SER A 102 3.58 -3.62 -5.68
C SER A 102 3.46 -4.36 -4.34
N ARG A 103 3.39 -5.70 -4.35
CA ARG A 103 3.33 -6.50 -3.11
C ARG A 103 4.57 -6.33 -2.25
N TYR A 104 5.76 -6.32 -2.83
CA TYR A 104 7.00 -6.12 -2.07
C TYR A 104 7.09 -4.70 -1.51
N GLU A 105 6.73 -3.69 -2.29
CA GLU A 105 6.74 -2.29 -1.84
C GLU A 105 5.80 -2.08 -0.64
N ASN A 106 4.56 -2.53 -0.76
CA ASN A 106 3.56 -2.45 0.31
C ASN A 106 4.01 -3.22 1.56
N ARG A 107 4.53 -4.43 1.38
CA ARG A 107 5.00 -5.24 2.52
C ARG A 107 6.21 -4.63 3.21
N LEU A 108 7.15 -4.10 2.45
CA LEU A 108 8.33 -3.44 2.98
C LEU A 108 7.96 -2.21 3.80
N ALA A 109 7.02 -1.40 3.31
CA ALA A 109 6.48 -0.26 4.05
C ALA A 109 5.79 -0.71 5.36
N LEU A 110 4.91 -1.71 5.28
CA LEU A 110 4.19 -2.24 6.45
C LEU A 110 5.15 -2.77 7.54
N LEU A 111 6.15 -3.57 7.15
CA LEU A 111 7.13 -4.12 8.09
C LEU A 111 8.01 -3.04 8.73
N LYS A 112 8.33 -1.96 8.01
CA LYS A 112 9.03 -0.80 8.58
C LYS A 112 8.17 -0.12 9.64
N GLU A 113 6.89 0.08 9.37
CA GLU A 113 5.96 0.63 10.36
C GLU A 113 5.82 -0.28 11.59
N PHE A 114 5.78 -1.61 11.42
CA PHE A 114 5.77 -2.55 12.55
C PHE A 114 7.04 -2.47 13.41
N GLY A 115 8.15 -2.03 12.83
CA GLY A 115 9.40 -1.77 13.55
C GLY A 115 9.42 -0.44 14.32
N ASN A 116 8.45 0.44 14.08
CA ASN A 116 8.33 1.74 14.72
C ASN A 116 7.50 1.61 16.01
N GLY A 117 8.17 1.52 17.16
CA GLY A 117 7.50 1.52 18.47
C GLY A 117 6.92 0.16 18.86
N ALA A 118 5.68 0.15 19.36
CA ALA A 118 5.03 -1.06 19.83
C ALA A 118 4.50 -1.90 18.66
N TYR A 119 4.72 -3.21 18.71
CA TYR A 119 4.26 -4.12 17.66
C TYR A 119 2.71 -4.09 17.57
N PRO A 120 2.14 -3.81 16.38
CA PRO A 120 0.73 -3.42 16.28
C PRO A 120 -0.28 -4.57 16.23
N PHE A 121 0.17 -5.84 16.14
CA PHE A 121 -0.71 -7.01 15.98
C PHE A 121 -1.77 -6.82 14.87
N VAL A 122 -1.32 -6.34 13.71
CA VAL A 122 -2.15 -6.23 12.50
C VAL A 122 -1.66 -7.26 11.49
N SER A 123 -2.58 -8.02 10.90
CA SER A 123 -2.27 -9.01 9.86
C SER A 123 -3.01 -8.72 8.55
N GLU A 124 -2.44 -9.12 7.41
CA GLU A 124 -3.08 -8.99 6.10
C GLU A 124 -4.09 -10.12 5.88
N HIS A 125 -5.36 -9.79 5.69
CA HIS A 125 -6.37 -10.70 5.15
C HIS A 125 -6.69 -10.33 3.70
N ALA A 126 -7.23 -11.28 2.93
CA ALA A 126 -7.51 -11.05 1.52
C ALA A 126 -8.72 -11.83 1.00
N ILE A 127 -9.45 -11.22 0.05
CA ILE A 127 -10.47 -11.86 -0.78
C ILE A 127 -9.93 -11.97 -2.19
N PHE A 128 -9.89 -13.20 -2.72
CA PHE A 128 -9.52 -13.49 -4.09
C PHE A 128 -10.64 -14.21 -4.80
N ARG A 129 -11.12 -13.64 -5.89
CA ARG A 129 -12.10 -14.28 -6.78
C ARG A 129 -11.67 -14.03 -8.22
N ALA A 130 -11.82 -15.03 -9.06
CA ALA A 130 -11.65 -14.85 -10.49
C ALA A 130 -12.62 -15.79 -11.19
N GLY A 131 -13.12 -15.36 -12.33
CA GLY A 131 -14.09 -16.15 -13.07
C GLY A 131 -14.50 -15.46 -14.35
N LYS A 132 -15.55 -16.00 -14.96
CA LYS A 132 -16.12 -15.49 -16.19
C LYS A 132 -17.64 -15.54 -16.08
N VAL A 133 -18.31 -14.46 -16.48
CA VAL A 133 -19.75 -14.37 -16.63
C VAL A 133 -20.03 -13.99 -18.08
N LYS A 134 -20.70 -14.87 -18.82
CA LYS A 134 -20.81 -14.77 -20.30
C LYS A 134 -19.43 -14.59 -20.95
N ALA A 135 -19.21 -13.49 -21.69
CA ALA A 135 -17.94 -13.15 -22.32
C ALA A 135 -16.96 -12.42 -21.38
N THR A 136 -17.46 -11.80 -20.31
CA THR A 136 -16.69 -10.92 -19.42
C THR A 136 -15.94 -11.74 -18.38
N SER A 137 -14.62 -11.64 -18.37
CA SER A 137 -13.81 -12.20 -17.28
C SER A 137 -13.74 -11.19 -16.13
N TYR A 138 -13.55 -11.66 -14.90
CA TYR A 138 -13.33 -10.76 -13.76
C TYR A 138 -12.25 -11.28 -12.82
N ARG A 139 -11.60 -10.36 -12.12
CA ARG A 139 -10.58 -10.63 -11.12
C ARG A 139 -10.70 -9.69 -9.93
N ILE A 140 -10.80 -10.27 -8.74
CA ILE A 140 -10.86 -9.59 -7.46
C ILE A 140 -9.59 -9.94 -6.69
N ASP A 141 -8.89 -8.91 -6.25
CA ASP A 141 -7.73 -8.98 -5.39
C ASP A 141 -7.83 -7.90 -4.30
N ALA A 142 -8.45 -8.26 -3.18
CA ALA A 142 -8.79 -7.29 -2.15
C ALA A 142 -8.12 -7.62 -0.82
N SER A 143 -7.06 -6.91 -0.46
CA SER A 143 -6.36 -7.03 0.82
C SER A 143 -6.89 -6.02 1.83
N TYR A 144 -7.02 -6.42 3.10
CA TYR A 144 -7.55 -5.60 4.19
C TYR A 144 -6.93 -5.99 5.53
N PRO A 145 -6.89 -5.07 6.51
CA PRO A 145 -6.29 -5.35 7.80
C PRO A 145 -7.20 -6.18 8.71
N GLN A 146 -6.59 -7.05 9.50
CA GLN A 146 -7.18 -7.71 10.66
C GLN A 146 -6.39 -7.27 11.90
N PHE A 147 -7.09 -6.74 12.90
CA PHE A 147 -6.51 -6.41 14.20
C PHE A 147 -6.66 -7.58 15.15
N ASP A 148 -5.56 -7.97 15.77
CA ASP A 148 -5.49 -9.04 16.75
C ASP A 148 -4.95 -8.49 18.08
N GLY A 149 -5.17 -9.22 19.17
CA GLY A 149 -4.62 -8.84 20.46
C GLY A 149 -4.97 -9.85 21.54
N PRO A 150 -4.17 -9.93 22.60
CA PRO A 150 -4.39 -10.91 23.66
C PRO A 150 -5.61 -10.58 24.54
N THR A 151 -6.01 -9.30 24.61
CA THR A 151 -6.98 -8.83 25.61
C THR A 151 -8.11 -7.95 25.05
N VAL A 152 -7.91 -7.32 23.89
CA VAL A 152 -8.88 -6.39 23.31
C VAL A 152 -9.75 -7.11 22.29
N ASN A 153 -11.07 -6.88 22.36
CA ASN A 153 -12.00 -7.42 21.38
C ASN A 153 -12.05 -6.54 20.13
N PHE A 154 -11.49 -7.03 19.03
CA PHE A 154 -11.48 -6.35 17.73
C PHE A 154 -12.60 -6.81 16.77
N SER A 155 -13.50 -7.69 17.20
CA SER A 155 -14.52 -8.29 16.31
C SER A 155 -15.34 -7.24 15.54
N GLY A 156 -15.74 -6.14 16.17
CA GLY A 156 -16.50 -5.08 15.52
C GLY A 156 -15.72 -4.37 14.41
N ILE A 157 -14.49 -3.94 14.68
CA ILE A 157 -13.67 -3.26 13.68
C ILE A 157 -13.20 -4.21 12.56
N ASN A 158 -12.89 -5.47 12.89
CA ASN A 158 -12.53 -6.48 11.89
C ASN A 158 -13.73 -6.83 11.00
N ALA A 159 -14.93 -6.96 11.58
CA ALA A 159 -16.15 -7.17 10.80
C ALA A 159 -16.43 -6.01 9.85
N ARG A 160 -16.18 -4.76 10.28
CA ARG A 160 -16.28 -3.58 9.40
C ARG A 160 -15.35 -3.71 8.20
N PHE A 161 -14.05 -3.95 8.41
CA PHE A 161 -13.09 -4.10 7.29
C PHE A 161 -13.45 -5.26 6.37
N ALA A 162 -13.77 -6.43 6.94
CA ALA A 162 -14.12 -7.62 6.17
C ALA A 162 -15.40 -7.43 5.36
N ASN A 163 -16.47 -6.89 5.96
CA ASN A 163 -17.76 -6.71 5.30
C ASN A 163 -17.70 -5.65 4.21
N THR A 164 -17.11 -4.48 4.48
CA THR A 164 -16.95 -3.42 3.47
C THR A 164 -16.11 -3.91 2.29
N THR A 165 -15.04 -4.67 2.55
CA THR A 165 -14.23 -5.26 1.47
C THR A 165 -15.02 -6.31 0.69
N ALA A 166 -15.80 -7.15 1.37
CA ALA A 166 -16.60 -8.20 0.73
C ALA A 166 -17.75 -7.64 -0.13
N GLU A 167 -18.38 -6.56 0.33
CA GLU A 167 -19.43 -5.83 -0.39
C GLU A 167 -18.86 -5.22 -1.68
N ALA A 168 -17.80 -4.40 -1.58
CA ALA A 168 -17.15 -3.80 -2.75
C ALA A 168 -16.60 -4.85 -3.73
N ALA A 169 -16.01 -5.92 -3.22
CA ALA A 169 -15.57 -7.05 -4.04
C ALA A 169 -16.74 -7.78 -4.73
N GLY A 170 -17.93 -7.77 -4.15
CA GLY A 170 -19.15 -8.33 -4.72
C GLY A 170 -19.72 -7.47 -5.86
N GLU A 171 -19.72 -6.15 -5.68
CA GLU A 171 -20.18 -5.18 -6.69
C GLU A 171 -19.33 -5.22 -7.96
N ALA A 172 -18.05 -5.57 -7.84
CA ALA A 172 -17.15 -5.72 -8.99
C ALA A 172 -17.30 -7.07 -9.73
N VAL A 173 -18.19 -7.96 -9.30
CA VAL A 173 -18.52 -9.19 -10.04
C VAL A 173 -19.60 -8.86 -11.07
N PRO A 174 -19.40 -9.20 -12.37
CA PRO A 174 -20.42 -8.94 -13.38
C PRO A 174 -21.74 -9.67 -13.07
N ALA A 175 -22.85 -8.96 -13.20
CA ALA A 175 -24.18 -9.54 -13.03
C ALA A 175 -24.52 -10.54 -14.16
N GLY A 176 -25.47 -11.45 -13.92
CA GLY A 176 -25.86 -12.46 -14.93
C GLY A 176 -26.57 -11.87 -16.15
N ASP A 177 -27.15 -10.69 -16.00
CA ASP A 177 -27.90 -9.96 -17.02
C ASP A 177 -27.08 -8.88 -17.74
N ILE A 178 -25.75 -8.84 -17.55
CA ILE A 178 -24.89 -7.93 -18.31
C ILE A 178 -25.17 -8.06 -19.82
N GLY A 179 -25.21 -6.92 -20.51
CA GLY A 179 -25.43 -6.84 -21.96
C GLY A 179 -24.45 -7.73 -22.74
N GLU A 180 -24.84 -8.16 -23.95
CA GLU A 180 -24.05 -9.10 -24.74
C GLU A 180 -22.61 -8.60 -25.02
N ASP A 181 -21.66 -9.54 -24.93
CA ASP A 181 -20.33 -9.52 -25.56
C ASP A 181 -19.39 -8.34 -25.27
N LEU A 182 -19.35 -7.86 -24.02
CA LEU A 182 -18.18 -7.10 -23.57
C LEU A 182 -17.01 -8.07 -23.35
N ASN A 183 -16.20 -8.32 -24.39
CA ASN A 183 -14.96 -9.10 -24.28
C ASN A 183 -13.89 -8.29 -23.52
N GLN A 184 -14.15 -8.03 -22.24
CA GLN A 184 -13.37 -7.21 -21.34
C GLN A 184 -13.11 -7.99 -20.04
N THR A 185 -12.06 -7.59 -19.33
CA THR A 185 -11.76 -8.11 -17.99
C THR A 185 -12.10 -7.05 -16.96
N TRP A 186 -13.06 -7.33 -16.08
CA TRP A 186 -13.35 -6.48 -14.92
C TRP A 186 -12.31 -6.75 -13.82
N SER A 187 -11.93 -5.72 -13.09
CA SER A 187 -10.99 -5.86 -11.98
C SER A 187 -11.44 -5.10 -10.74
N TYR A 188 -11.08 -5.64 -9.58
CA TYR A 188 -11.11 -4.92 -8.31
C TYR A 188 -9.84 -5.22 -7.54
N GLU A 189 -9.14 -4.16 -7.16
CA GLU A 189 -7.90 -4.23 -6.40
C GLU A 189 -8.04 -3.39 -5.14
N GLN A 190 -7.68 -3.95 -3.99
CA GLN A 190 -7.64 -3.21 -2.73
C GLN A 190 -6.36 -3.54 -1.97
N SER A 191 -5.74 -2.51 -1.41
CA SER A 191 -4.61 -2.63 -0.51
C SER A 191 -4.80 -1.71 0.69
N PHE A 192 -3.96 -1.88 1.71
CA PHE A 192 -3.95 -0.99 2.86
C PHE A 192 -2.52 -0.68 3.29
N ALA A 193 -2.36 0.47 3.92
CA ALA A 193 -1.18 0.87 4.65
C ALA A 193 -1.56 1.19 6.11
N ILE A 194 -0.60 1.07 7.01
CA ILE A 194 -0.75 1.59 8.37
C ILE A 194 0.14 2.81 8.55
N HIS A 195 -0.29 3.71 9.40
CA HIS A 195 0.39 4.95 9.73
C HIS A 195 0.38 5.15 11.24
N ARG A 196 1.49 5.64 11.76
CA ARG A 196 1.66 5.99 13.18
C ARG A 196 1.20 4.87 14.13
N PRO A 197 1.71 3.63 14.00
CA PRO A 197 1.37 2.60 14.97
C PRO A 197 1.83 2.99 16.38
N SER A 198 0.94 2.82 17.35
CA SER A 198 1.19 3.13 18.76
C SER A 198 0.35 2.23 19.68
N PRO A 199 0.65 2.18 20.99
CA PRO A 199 -0.21 1.50 21.97
C PRO A 199 -1.61 2.12 22.16
N VAL A 200 -1.92 3.23 21.49
CA VAL A 200 -3.18 3.98 21.65
C VAL A 200 -4.01 3.97 20.38
N THR A 201 -3.41 4.31 19.24
CA THR A 201 -4.07 4.26 17.94
C THR A 201 -3.17 3.76 16.81
N ILE A 202 -3.81 3.26 15.76
CA ILE A 202 -3.23 3.04 14.44
C ILE A 202 -4.14 3.72 13.42
N SER A 203 -3.57 4.48 12.48
CA SER A 203 -4.33 5.01 11.35
C SER A 203 -4.14 4.07 10.16
N VAL A 204 -5.24 3.55 9.62
CA VAL A 204 -5.25 2.67 8.45
C VAL A 204 -5.63 3.51 7.24
N GLU A 205 -4.86 3.43 6.16
CA GLU A 205 -5.21 3.93 4.84
C GLU A 205 -5.63 2.73 3.99
N VAL A 206 -6.78 2.81 3.32
CA VAL A 206 -7.26 1.81 2.38
C VAL A 206 -7.35 2.46 1.01
N SER A 207 -6.69 1.85 0.03
CA SER A 207 -6.72 2.28 -1.37
C SER A 207 -7.36 1.18 -2.21
N LEU A 208 -8.34 1.55 -3.02
CA LEU A 208 -9.05 0.65 -3.91
C LEU A 208 -9.06 1.19 -5.34
N TYR A 209 -9.14 0.26 -6.28
CA TYR A 209 -9.35 0.51 -7.70
C TYR A 209 -10.36 -0.51 -8.23
N SER A 210 -11.29 -0.05 -9.05
CA SER A 210 -12.29 -0.91 -9.70
C SER A 210 -12.43 -0.56 -11.17
N TYR A 211 -12.48 -1.56 -12.03
CA TYR A 211 -12.87 -1.43 -13.42
C TYR A 211 -14.00 -2.42 -13.74
N THR A 212 -15.17 -1.89 -14.07
CA THR A 212 -16.38 -2.67 -14.34
C THR A 212 -16.93 -2.40 -15.74
N GLY A 213 -16.05 -2.25 -16.73
CA GLY A 213 -16.40 -2.17 -18.15
C GLY A 213 -16.82 -0.80 -18.69
N GLY A 214 -16.56 0.28 -17.92
CA GLY A 214 -16.75 1.65 -18.36
C GLY A 214 -15.61 2.17 -19.25
N ALA A 215 -15.57 3.50 -19.45
CA ALA A 215 -14.51 4.16 -20.20
C ALA A 215 -13.14 4.09 -19.50
N HIS A 216 -13.13 4.07 -18.17
CA HIS A 216 -11.95 3.93 -17.32
C HIS A 216 -12.35 3.25 -16.01
N GLY A 217 -11.35 2.81 -15.24
CA GLY A 217 -11.58 2.39 -13.86
C GLY A 217 -11.73 3.60 -12.93
N ASN A 218 -12.07 3.35 -11.67
CA ASN A 218 -12.19 4.37 -10.65
C ASN A 218 -11.40 3.95 -9.41
N GLY A 219 -10.62 4.88 -8.88
CA GLY A 219 -9.85 4.66 -7.66
C GLY A 219 -10.40 5.50 -6.52
N SER A 220 -10.31 4.99 -5.30
CA SER A 220 -10.55 5.79 -4.11
C SER A 220 -9.64 5.39 -2.96
N THR A 221 -9.35 6.37 -2.11
CA THR A 221 -8.64 6.16 -0.86
C THR A 221 -9.49 6.71 0.28
N TYR A 222 -9.54 5.97 1.38
CA TYR A 222 -10.11 6.42 2.64
C TYR A 222 -9.24 5.97 3.82
N ALA A 223 -9.42 6.61 4.96
CA ALA A 223 -8.69 6.33 6.18
C ALA A 223 -9.64 5.91 7.32
N VAL A 224 -9.10 5.13 8.26
CA VAL A 224 -9.79 4.71 9.49
C VAL A 224 -8.81 4.84 10.65
N LEU A 225 -9.14 5.66 11.66
CA LEU A 225 -8.37 5.71 12.89
C LEU A 225 -8.90 4.66 13.88
N VAL A 226 -8.08 3.71 14.26
CA VAL A 226 -8.46 2.61 15.18
C VAL A 226 -7.89 2.86 16.57
N ASP A 227 -8.73 2.84 17.60
CA ASP A 227 -8.35 2.78 19.02
C ASP A 227 -7.94 1.36 19.37
N VAL A 228 -6.63 1.12 19.54
CA VAL A 228 -6.12 -0.24 19.82
C VAL A 228 -6.41 -0.69 21.25
N ARG A 229 -6.81 0.22 22.13
CA ARG A 229 -7.19 -0.12 23.52
C ARG A 229 -8.65 -0.56 23.59
N GLY A 230 -9.49 0.03 22.74
CA GLY A 230 -10.94 -0.18 22.73
C GLY A 230 -11.44 -1.08 21.61
N GLY A 231 -10.60 -1.41 20.61
CA GLY A 231 -10.98 -2.26 19.48
C GLY A 231 -12.03 -1.67 18.55
N ARG A 232 -12.04 -0.33 18.42
CA ARG A 232 -13.08 0.41 17.68
C ARG A 232 -12.49 1.56 16.86
N GLU A 233 -13.25 1.98 15.85
CA GLU A 233 -12.97 3.19 15.09
C GLU A 233 -13.15 4.46 15.95
N LEU A 234 -12.32 5.46 15.68
CA LEU A 234 -12.41 6.81 16.21
C LEU A 234 -12.73 7.78 15.08
N LYS A 235 -13.70 8.67 15.32
CA LYS A 235 -13.98 9.81 14.44
C LYS A 235 -13.03 10.97 14.75
N PRO A 236 -12.87 11.95 13.83
CA PRO A 236 -12.07 13.15 14.09
C PRO A 236 -12.45 13.89 15.39
N ASP A 237 -13.72 13.88 15.78
CA ASP A 237 -14.20 14.47 17.04
C ASP A 237 -13.60 13.82 18.31
N ALA A 238 -13.10 12.58 18.21
CA ALA A 238 -12.39 11.94 19.32
C ALA A 238 -10.94 12.45 19.43
N VAL A 239 -10.39 13.02 18.36
CA VAL A 239 -9.02 13.57 18.31
C VAL A 239 -8.99 15.03 18.72
N PHE A 240 -9.96 15.81 18.23
CA PHE A 240 -9.99 17.25 18.40
C PHE A 240 -10.94 17.71 19.51
N ALA A 241 -10.66 18.88 20.08
CA ALA A 241 -11.42 19.50 21.15
C ALA A 241 -12.87 19.75 20.71
N THR A 242 -13.82 19.63 21.65
CA THR A 242 -15.23 19.91 21.38
C THR A 242 -15.44 21.40 21.10
N GLY A 243 -16.36 21.77 20.20
CA GLY A 243 -16.76 23.18 20.01
C GLY A 243 -16.72 23.73 18.58
N GLY A 244 -16.52 22.89 17.56
CA GLY A 244 -16.64 23.32 16.15
C GLY A 244 -15.49 24.17 15.61
N GLU A 245 -14.62 24.69 16.49
CA GLU A 245 -13.52 25.58 16.10
C GLU A 245 -12.45 24.85 15.29
N TRP A 246 -12.10 23.63 15.69
CA TRP A 246 -11.12 22.84 14.95
C TRP A 246 -11.59 22.56 13.53
N GLN A 247 -12.87 22.24 13.31
CA GLN A 247 -13.43 22.00 11.97
C GLN A 247 -13.24 23.25 11.11
N ARG A 248 -13.67 24.42 11.62
CA ARG A 248 -13.53 25.69 10.89
C ARG A 248 -12.07 26.00 10.55
N THR A 249 -11.15 25.78 11.49
CA THR A 249 -9.72 25.99 11.25
C THR A 249 -9.18 25.02 10.20
N VAL A 250 -9.43 23.72 10.32
CA VAL A 250 -8.96 22.71 9.35
C VAL A 250 -9.54 22.99 7.97
N THR A 251 -10.86 23.24 7.86
CA THR A 251 -11.52 23.58 6.59
C THR A 251 -10.92 24.83 5.94
N SER A 252 -10.61 25.87 6.73
CA SER A 252 -9.95 27.08 6.21
C SER A 252 -8.53 26.81 5.69
N ILE A 253 -7.76 25.98 6.40
CA ILE A 253 -6.43 25.55 5.96
C ILE A 253 -6.52 24.78 4.64
N VAL A 254 -7.46 23.85 4.55
CA VAL A 254 -7.73 23.03 3.37
C VAL A 254 -8.11 23.90 2.18
N ALA A 255 -9.06 24.82 2.33
CA ALA A 255 -9.48 25.71 1.25
C ALA A 255 -8.31 26.55 0.70
N ALA A 256 -7.48 27.09 1.61
CA ALA A 256 -6.32 27.90 1.22
C ALA A 256 -5.24 27.07 0.51
N ASP A 257 -5.07 25.81 0.89
CA ASP A 257 -4.10 24.90 0.26
C ASP A 257 -4.59 24.43 -1.12
N LEU A 258 -5.83 23.95 -1.22
CA LEU A 258 -6.44 23.55 -2.49
C LEU A 258 -6.44 24.70 -3.51
N LYS A 259 -6.77 25.93 -3.08
CA LYS A 259 -6.71 27.10 -3.95
C LYS A 259 -5.30 27.35 -4.53
N LYS A 260 -4.24 27.02 -3.79
CA LYS A 260 -2.87 27.09 -4.32
C LYS A 260 -2.60 25.96 -5.31
N GLN A 261 -3.02 24.73 -4.98
CA GLN A 261 -2.86 23.58 -5.87
C GLN A 261 -3.60 23.79 -7.21
N PHE A 262 -4.75 24.47 -7.18
CA PHE A 262 -5.57 24.75 -8.36
C PHE A 262 -4.90 25.64 -9.41
N VAL A 263 -3.83 26.34 -9.05
CA VAL A 263 -3.03 27.14 -10.01
C VAL A 263 -2.31 26.23 -11.01
N GLU A 264 -1.79 25.09 -10.56
CA GLU A 264 -1.02 24.16 -11.41
C GLU A 264 -1.85 22.96 -11.88
N ARG A 265 -2.80 22.52 -11.04
CA ARG A 265 -3.70 21.40 -11.31
C ARG A 265 -5.13 21.92 -11.17
N PRO A 266 -5.78 22.40 -12.24
CA PRO A 266 -7.10 23.02 -12.14
C PRO A 266 -8.14 22.11 -11.46
N GLY A 267 -8.79 22.64 -10.43
CA GLY A 267 -9.89 21.99 -9.72
C GLY A 267 -11.22 22.72 -9.89
N PHE A 268 -12.19 22.38 -9.06
CA PHE A 268 -13.52 22.98 -9.02
C PHE A 268 -13.54 24.10 -7.98
N ASP A 269 -13.48 25.36 -8.43
CA ASP A 269 -13.48 26.52 -7.53
C ASP A 269 -14.74 26.56 -6.65
N ASP A 270 -15.87 26.10 -7.16
CA ASP A 270 -17.13 26.03 -6.41
C ASP A 270 -17.10 24.96 -5.31
N ALA A 271 -16.27 23.92 -5.43
CA ALA A 271 -16.06 22.95 -4.35
C ALA A 271 -15.36 23.57 -3.12
N LEU A 272 -14.73 24.75 -3.27
CA LEU A 272 -14.13 25.51 -2.17
C LEU A 272 -15.12 26.47 -1.48
N GLU A 273 -16.37 26.55 -1.95
CA GLU A 273 -17.43 27.27 -1.24
C GLU A 273 -17.59 26.70 0.18
N PRO A 274 -17.72 27.55 1.23
CA PRO A 274 -17.67 27.09 2.61
C PRO A 274 -18.63 25.95 2.95
N ALA A 275 -19.85 25.96 2.41
CA ALA A 275 -20.85 24.92 2.69
C ALA A 275 -20.48 23.58 2.03
N LYS A 276 -20.09 23.59 0.75
CA LYS A 276 -19.69 22.38 0.00
C LYS A 276 -18.42 21.77 0.60
N LEU A 277 -17.42 22.60 0.89
CA LEU A 277 -16.20 22.09 1.51
C LEU A 277 -16.47 21.57 2.93
N ALA A 278 -17.34 22.22 3.71
CA ALA A 278 -17.72 21.71 5.03
C ALA A 278 -18.43 20.35 4.96
N GLU A 279 -19.27 20.12 3.93
CA GLU A 279 -19.91 18.83 3.68
C GLU A 279 -18.87 17.73 3.40
N LEU A 280 -17.93 17.98 2.48
CA LEU A 280 -16.82 17.05 2.22
C LEU A 280 -16.03 16.78 3.51
N MET A 281 -15.68 17.83 4.26
CA MET A 281 -14.92 17.72 5.50
C MET A 281 -15.68 17.05 6.66
N ALA A 282 -16.98 16.78 6.53
CA ALA A 282 -17.74 16.01 7.51
C ALA A 282 -17.50 14.50 7.39
N GLU A 283 -16.96 14.04 6.26
CA GLU A 283 -16.66 12.62 6.04
C GLU A 283 -15.40 12.19 6.83
N PRO A 284 -15.53 11.31 7.84
CA PRO A 284 -14.39 10.91 8.67
C PRO A 284 -13.31 10.16 7.88
N GLY A 285 -13.71 9.47 6.80
CA GLY A 285 -12.80 8.71 5.93
C GLY A 285 -11.75 9.54 5.21
N ARG A 286 -11.86 10.87 5.22
CA ARG A 286 -10.87 11.77 4.60
C ARG A 286 -9.68 12.07 5.49
N PHE A 287 -9.76 11.76 6.80
CA PHE A 287 -8.78 12.16 7.80
C PHE A 287 -7.75 11.05 8.02
N LEU A 288 -6.60 11.18 7.36
CA LEU A 288 -5.47 10.28 7.52
C LEU A 288 -4.46 10.86 8.53
N PHE A 289 -4.37 10.24 9.71
CA PHE A 289 -3.45 10.70 10.75
C PHE A 289 -2.07 10.05 10.58
N LYS A 290 -1.10 10.83 10.12
CA LYS A 290 0.31 10.43 9.95
C LYS A 290 1.13 10.76 11.19
N ALA A 291 2.41 10.38 11.18
CA ALA A 291 3.32 10.58 12.32
C ALA A 291 3.62 12.06 12.60
N ASP A 292 3.68 12.88 11.56
CA ASP A 292 4.09 14.28 11.55
C ASP A 292 2.93 15.28 11.33
N GLY A 293 1.79 14.82 10.82
CA GLY A 293 0.61 15.65 10.63
C GLY A 293 -0.66 14.89 10.31
N LEU A 294 -1.70 15.66 10.00
CA LEU A 294 -2.95 15.19 9.43
C LEU A 294 -2.88 15.39 7.91
N GLU A 295 -3.28 14.39 7.15
CA GLU A 295 -3.54 14.50 5.72
C GLU A 295 -5.04 14.41 5.46
N ILE A 296 -5.56 15.34 4.66
CA ILE A 296 -6.94 15.31 4.17
C ILE A 296 -6.94 14.80 2.74
N ILE A 297 -7.75 13.76 2.48
CA ILE A 297 -7.85 13.09 1.18
C ILE A 297 -9.07 13.60 0.41
N PHE A 298 -8.84 13.96 -0.85
CA PHE A 298 -9.87 14.23 -1.85
C PHE A 298 -9.65 13.30 -3.05
N ASN A 299 -10.59 12.39 -3.22
CA ASN A 299 -10.65 11.47 -4.34
C ASN A 299 -11.01 12.21 -5.63
N GLN A 300 -10.93 11.49 -6.75
CA GLN A 300 -11.32 12.02 -8.06
C GLN A 300 -12.77 12.54 -7.99
N TYR A 301 -13.04 13.67 -8.65
CA TYR A 301 -14.33 14.37 -8.66
C TYR A 301 -14.75 15.10 -7.38
N ASP A 302 -14.07 14.92 -6.24
CA ASP A 302 -14.43 15.66 -5.02
C ASP A 302 -14.22 17.18 -5.19
N VAL A 303 -13.03 17.56 -5.68
CA VAL A 303 -12.62 18.97 -5.81
C VAL A 303 -11.97 19.27 -7.15
N GLY A 304 -12.04 18.36 -8.12
CA GLY A 304 -11.51 18.54 -9.46
C GLY A 304 -11.83 17.36 -10.38
N PRO A 305 -11.61 17.49 -11.70
CA PRO A 305 -11.96 16.46 -12.67
C PRO A 305 -11.08 15.21 -12.52
N TYR A 306 -11.52 14.08 -13.06
CA TYR A 306 -10.75 12.82 -13.06
C TYR A 306 -9.32 12.97 -13.57
N SER A 307 -9.12 13.75 -14.63
CA SER A 307 -7.80 14.00 -15.24
C SER A 307 -6.84 14.74 -14.32
N ALA A 308 -7.36 15.47 -13.33
CA ALA A 308 -6.53 16.11 -12.32
C ALA A 308 -6.03 15.10 -11.27
N GLY A 309 -6.61 13.90 -11.18
CA GLY A 309 -6.29 12.91 -10.16
C GLY A 309 -6.80 13.31 -8.77
N THR A 310 -6.19 12.74 -7.74
CA THR A 310 -6.56 13.02 -6.34
C THR A 310 -5.86 14.27 -5.81
N TYR A 311 -6.52 14.98 -4.88
CA TYR A 311 -5.89 16.06 -4.11
C TYR A 311 -5.65 15.60 -2.67
N GLN A 312 -4.56 16.07 -2.08
CA GLN A 312 -4.22 15.80 -0.69
C GLN A 312 -3.76 17.11 -0.05
N VAL A 313 -4.18 17.36 1.18
CA VAL A 313 -3.72 18.52 1.97
C VAL A 313 -3.03 18.01 3.23
N SER A 314 -1.73 18.27 3.33
CA SER A 314 -0.93 17.94 4.52
C SER A 314 -0.90 19.11 5.51
N ILE A 315 -1.29 18.84 6.75
CA ILE A 315 -1.36 19.82 7.84
C ILE A 315 -0.47 19.35 9.01
N PRO A 316 0.67 20.01 9.28
CA PRO A 316 1.54 19.62 10.38
C PRO A 316 0.85 19.82 11.73
N TYR A 317 1.10 18.93 12.69
CA TYR A 317 0.47 19.01 14.02
C TYR A 317 0.77 20.31 14.77
N SER A 318 1.86 21.01 14.45
CA SER A 318 2.16 22.34 15.01
C SER A 318 1.06 23.36 14.74
N ARG A 319 0.32 23.24 13.63
CA ARG A 319 -0.83 24.10 13.29
C ARG A 319 -2.13 23.67 13.96
N LEU A 320 -2.18 22.44 14.46
CA LEU A 320 -3.39 21.84 15.06
C LEU A 320 -3.30 21.70 16.58
N ARG A 321 -2.15 21.98 17.18
CA ARG A 321 -1.85 21.69 18.59
C ARG A 321 -2.87 22.25 19.56
N ALA A 322 -3.38 23.46 19.33
CA ALA A 322 -4.38 24.10 20.18
C ALA A 322 -5.73 23.36 20.19
N PHE A 323 -5.99 22.55 19.15
CA PHE A 323 -7.24 21.84 18.96
C PHE A 323 -7.14 20.35 19.25
N ILE A 324 -5.94 19.78 19.37
CA ILE A 324 -5.79 18.38 19.74
C ILE A 324 -6.14 18.22 21.22
N ARG A 325 -7.01 17.26 21.53
CA ARG A 325 -7.38 16.96 22.90
C ARG A 325 -6.16 16.54 23.72
N PRO A 326 -5.88 17.19 24.87
CA PRO A 326 -4.77 16.80 25.74
C PRO A 326 -4.91 15.40 26.34
N ASP A 327 -6.14 14.92 26.52
CA ASP A 327 -6.49 13.57 26.96
C ASP A 327 -6.83 12.62 25.81
N GLY A 328 -6.60 13.08 24.57
CA GLY A 328 -7.05 12.43 23.36
C GLY A 328 -6.15 11.29 22.86
N PRO A 329 -6.59 10.58 21.81
CA PRO A 329 -5.86 9.47 21.20
C PRO A 329 -4.51 9.85 20.61
N LEU A 330 -4.30 11.13 20.28
CA LEU A 330 -3.05 11.64 19.73
C LEU A 330 -2.19 12.39 20.76
N ALA A 331 -2.64 12.48 22.01
CA ALA A 331 -1.90 13.14 23.08
C ALA A 331 -0.47 12.59 23.17
N ARG A 332 0.50 13.49 23.30
CA ARG A 332 1.92 13.20 23.51
C ARG A 332 2.33 13.70 24.89
#